data_AF-A0A662Q1G7-F1
#
_entry.id   AF-A0A662Q1G7-F1
#
_cell.length_a   1.000
_cell.length_b   1.000
_cell.length_c   1.000
_cell.angle_alpha   90.00
_cell.angle_beta   90.00
_cell.angle_gamma   90.00
#
_symmetry.space_group_name_H-M   'P 1'
#
loop_
_entity.id
_entity.type
_entity.pdbx_description
1 polymer ?
#
loop_
_entity_poly.entity_id
_entity_poly.type
_entity_poly.pdbx_seq_one_letter_code
_entity_poly.pdbx_strand_id
1 'polypeptide(L)'
;LPTHFTIPRSKTLRAVAEFIGGCGAGRIYMAIQPDGVVTPCVFLPIPVGDLRRDRLEDIWRNNRVINDLKDKDLLKPPCGKCEYRYICGGCRARAYAYFGDYLERDPGCLKGKLSEREEIEELAATKVP
;
A
#
# COMPACT_ATOMS: atom_id res chain seq x y z
N LEU A 1 -17.27 -8.45 10.77
CA LEU A 1 -16.15 -8.15 11.68
C LEU A 1 -14.97 -7.66 10.84
N PRO A 2 -14.32 -6.55 11.22
CA PRO A 2 -13.17 -6.03 10.49
C PRO A 2 -12.07 -7.10 10.45
N THR A 3 -11.74 -7.59 9.25
CA THR A 3 -10.82 -8.71 8.98
C THR A 3 -9.35 -8.37 9.26
N HIS A 4 -9.08 -7.33 10.03
CA HIS A 4 -7.77 -6.71 10.17
C HIS A 4 -6.90 -7.41 11.22
N PHE A 5 -7.44 -8.39 11.96
CA PHE A 5 -6.77 -9.07 13.09
C PHE A 5 -6.78 -10.60 13.04
N THR A 6 -7.33 -11.24 12.01
CA THR A 6 -7.36 -12.72 11.94
C THR A 6 -6.94 -13.22 10.55
N ILE A 7 -6.12 -14.28 10.50
CA ILE A 7 -5.84 -15.02 9.25
C ILE A 7 -7.07 -15.88 8.96
N PRO A 8 -7.86 -15.58 7.92
CA PRO A 8 -9.12 -16.27 7.69
C PRO A 8 -8.89 -17.70 7.20
N ARG A 9 -9.37 -18.70 7.96
CA ARG A 9 -9.32 -20.12 7.57
C ARG A 9 -10.37 -20.53 6.54
N SER A 10 -11.39 -19.70 6.32
CA SER A 10 -12.46 -19.92 5.33
C SER A 10 -12.13 -19.19 4.01
N LYS A 11 -12.39 -19.85 2.88
CA LYS A 11 -12.22 -19.28 1.53
C LYS A 11 -13.01 -17.97 1.35
N THR A 12 -14.25 -17.92 1.84
CA THR A 12 -15.10 -16.73 1.76
C THR A 12 -14.51 -15.57 2.56
N LEU A 13 -14.02 -15.83 3.77
CA LEU A 13 -13.40 -14.81 4.61
C LEU A 13 -12.07 -14.32 4.02
N ARG A 14 -11.33 -15.17 3.30
CA ARG A 14 -10.13 -14.77 2.55
C ARG A 14 -10.48 -13.83 1.41
N ALA A 15 -11.49 -14.14 0.60
CA ALA A 15 -11.98 -13.24 -0.45
C ALA A 15 -12.44 -11.89 0.11
N VAL A 16 -13.14 -11.89 1.25
CA VAL A 16 -13.52 -10.65 1.94
C VAL A 16 -12.28 -9.92 2.44
N ALA A 17 -11.33 -10.60 3.10
CA ALA A 17 -10.11 -9.98 3.59
C ALA A 17 -9.23 -9.42 2.47
N GLU A 18 -9.21 -10.03 1.29
CA GLU A 18 -8.54 -9.47 0.10
C GLU A 18 -9.26 -8.21 -0.42
N PHE A 19 -10.58 -8.12 -0.21
CA PHE A 19 -11.39 -6.97 -0.61
C PHE A 19 -11.31 -5.80 0.39
N ILE A 20 -11.46 -6.06 1.70
CA ILE A 20 -11.51 -5.03 2.76
C ILE A 20 -10.20 -4.88 3.55
N GLY A 21 -9.23 -5.77 3.36
CA GLY A 21 -7.97 -5.78 4.09
C GLY A 21 -6.94 -4.83 3.48
N GLY A 22 -5.97 -4.47 4.32
CA GLY A 22 -4.85 -3.63 3.95
C GLY A 22 -5.23 -2.18 3.61
N CYS A 23 -4.31 -1.49 2.93
CA CYS A 23 -4.55 -0.09 2.56
C CYS A 23 -5.56 0.02 1.40
N GLY A 24 -6.69 0.68 1.68
CA GLY A 24 -7.78 0.94 0.74
C GLY A 24 -7.58 2.13 -0.20
N ALA A 25 -6.46 2.86 -0.12
CA ALA A 25 -6.17 4.02 -0.96
C ALA A 25 -6.22 3.64 -2.46
N GLY A 26 -7.07 4.29 -3.25
CA GLY A 26 -7.27 3.99 -4.67
C GLY A 26 -7.88 2.61 -4.98
N ARG A 27 -8.22 1.82 -3.95
CA ARG A 27 -8.87 0.49 -4.06
C ARG A 27 -10.32 0.51 -3.64
N ILE A 28 -10.59 1.16 -2.50
CA ILE A 28 -11.90 1.21 -1.84
C ILE A 28 -12.42 2.64 -1.83
N TYR A 29 -11.52 3.63 -1.76
CA TYR A 29 -11.87 5.04 -1.71
C TYR A 29 -10.80 5.93 -2.35
N MET A 30 -11.19 7.18 -2.61
CA MET A 30 -10.32 8.33 -2.87
C MET A 30 -10.80 9.49 -2.00
N ALA A 31 -9.95 10.50 -1.81
CA ALA A 31 -10.30 11.73 -1.14
C ALA A 31 -10.44 12.87 -2.16
N ILE A 32 -11.45 13.71 -1.97
CA ILE A 32 -11.67 14.93 -2.76
C ILE A 32 -11.32 16.10 -1.85
N GLN A 33 -10.37 16.92 -2.30
CA GLN A 33 -9.94 18.13 -1.60
C GLN A 33 -10.93 19.27 -1.84
N PRO A 34 -10.97 20.31 -0.99
CA PRO A 34 -11.91 21.42 -1.12
C PRO A 34 -11.84 22.20 -2.45
N ASP A 35 -10.70 22.13 -3.13
CA ASP A 35 -10.46 22.76 -4.44
C ASP A 35 -10.83 21.86 -5.64
N GLY A 36 -11.34 20.65 -5.38
CA GLY A 36 -11.73 19.66 -6.40
C GLY A 36 -10.63 18.68 -6.79
N VAL A 37 -9.40 18.85 -6.28
CA VAL A 37 -8.31 17.89 -6.53
C VAL A 37 -8.60 16.56 -5.85
N VAL A 38 -8.36 15.46 -6.56
CA VAL A 38 -8.53 14.10 -6.05
C VAL A 38 -7.18 13.54 -5.63
N THR A 39 -7.12 12.89 -4.46
CA THR A 39 -5.98 12.12 -3.98
C THR A 39 -6.41 10.68 -3.63
N PRO A 40 -5.52 9.67 -3.65
CA PRO A 40 -5.91 8.30 -3.34
C PRO A 40 -6.34 8.09 -1.88
N CYS A 41 -5.87 8.93 -0.97
CA CYS A 41 -6.16 8.90 0.45
C CYS A 41 -5.92 10.27 1.07
N VAL A 42 -6.67 10.64 2.11
CA VAL A 42 -6.50 11.89 2.87
C VAL A 42 -5.08 12.07 3.44
N PHE A 43 -4.32 10.98 3.61
CA PHE A 43 -2.94 10.99 4.10
C PHE A 43 -1.89 10.75 3.00
N LEU A 44 -2.30 10.53 1.75
CA LEU A 44 -1.40 10.32 0.62
C LEU A 44 -1.53 11.50 -0.36
N PRO A 45 -0.73 12.57 -0.19
CA PRO A 45 -0.90 13.84 -0.90
C PRO A 45 -0.35 13.79 -2.33
N ILE A 46 -0.80 12.80 -3.11
CA ILE A 46 -0.47 12.63 -4.52
C ILE A 46 -1.71 12.99 -5.34
N PRO A 47 -1.72 14.11 -6.07
CA PRO A 47 -2.83 14.44 -6.96
C PRO A 47 -2.99 13.39 -8.06
N VAL A 48 -4.20 12.88 -8.25
CA VAL A 48 -4.53 11.90 -9.31
C VAL A 48 -5.56 12.41 -10.31
N GLY A 49 -6.13 13.59 -10.09
CA GLY A 49 -7.04 14.27 -11.01
C GLY A 49 -7.71 15.47 -10.36
N ASP A 50 -8.58 16.13 -11.10
CA ASP A 50 -9.34 17.31 -10.64
C ASP A 50 -10.76 17.29 -11.20
N LEU A 51 -11.76 17.17 -10.32
CA LEU A 51 -13.17 16.99 -10.71
C LEU A 51 -13.81 18.19 -11.39
N ARG A 52 -13.12 19.35 -11.43
CA ARG A 52 -13.59 20.51 -12.19
C ARG A 52 -13.39 20.33 -13.70
N ARG A 53 -12.51 19.40 -14.10
CA ARG A 53 -12.14 19.13 -15.50
C ARG A 53 -12.18 17.65 -15.90
N ASP A 54 -12.01 16.74 -14.95
CA ASP A 54 -11.88 15.30 -15.18
C ASP A 54 -13.13 14.55 -14.69
N ARG A 55 -13.52 13.48 -15.38
CA ARG A 55 -14.55 12.58 -14.88
C ARG A 55 -13.96 11.68 -13.80
N LEU A 56 -14.67 11.54 -12.67
CA LEU A 56 -14.25 10.66 -11.56
C LEU A 56 -14.00 9.22 -12.02
N GLU A 57 -14.82 8.70 -12.93
CA GLU A 57 -14.67 7.35 -13.47
C GLU A 57 -13.34 7.17 -14.24
N ASP A 58 -12.94 8.17 -15.02
CA ASP A 58 -11.70 8.12 -15.79
C ASP A 58 -10.48 8.13 -14.85
N ILE A 59 -10.52 8.97 -13.81
CA ILE A 59 -9.50 8.96 -12.75
C ILE A 59 -9.42 7.56 -12.11
N TRP A 60 -10.56 6.99 -11.71
CA TRP A 60 -10.59 5.71 -11.00
C TRP A 60 -10.12 4.54 -11.85
N ARG A 61 -10.45 4.51 -13.15
CA ARG A 61 -10.14 3.38 -14.03
C ARG A 61 -8.75 3.48 -14.66
N ASN A 62 -8.33 4.69 -15.04
CA ASN A 62 -7.20 4.87 -15.95
C ASN A 62 -5.98 5.52 -15.30
N ASN A 63 -6.11 6.13 -14.10
CA ASN A 63 -4.96 6.76 -13.46
C ASN A 63 -3.91 5.70 -13.03
N ARG A 64 -2.65 5.94 -13.42
CA ARG A 64 -1.52 5.05 -13.11
C ARG A 64 -1.34 4.81 -11.61
N VAL A 65 -1.28 5.87 -10.79
CA VAL A 65 -1.07 5.76 -9.33
C VAL A 65 -2.20 4.95 -8.69
N ILE A 66 -3.44 5.18 -9.12
CA ILE A 66 -4.60 4.42 -8.65
C ILE A 66 -4.48 2.93 -8.99
N ASN A 67 -4.05 2.61 -10.22
CA ASN A 67 -3.86 1.22 -10.63
C ASN A 67 -2.65 0.56 -9.94
N ASP A 68 -1.56 1.30 -9.74
CA ASP A 68 -0.40 0.83 -8.97
C ASP A 68 -0.81 0.47 -7.53
N LEU A 69 -1.67 1.28 -6.87
CA LEU A 69 -2.14 1.03 -5.50
C LEU A 69 -3.08 -0.20 -5.39
N LYS A 70 -3.77 -0.54 -6.48
CA LYS A 70 -4.61 -1.74 -6.59
C LYS A 70 -3.78 -3.01 -6.67
N ASP A 71 -2.64 -2.96 -7.34
CA ASP A 71 -1.76 -4.11 -7.50
C ASP A 71 -0.78 -4.25 -6.32
N LYS A 72 -0.99 -5.28 -5.48
CA LYS A 72 -0.11 -5.53 -4.32
C LYS A 72 1.17 -6.29 -4.70
N ASP A 73 1.28 -6.80 -5.91
CA ASP A 73 2.48 -7.48 -6.40
C ASP A 73 3.56 -6.49 -6.84
N LEU A 74 3.18 -5.24 -7.14
CA LEU A 74 4.11 -4.12 -7.39
C LEU A 74 4.80 -3.59 -6.13
N LEU A 75 4.35 -3.99 -4.94
CA LEU A 75 4.97 -3.53 -3.70
C LEU A 75 6.40 -4.04 -3.59
N LYS A 76 7.32 -3.17 -3.18
CA LYS A 76 8.71 -3.57 -2.96
C LYS A 76 8.87 -4.55 -1.80
N PRO A 77 10.00 -5.27 -1.72
CA PRO A 77 10.24 -6.21 -0.64
C PRO A 77 10.09 -5.59 0.76
N PRO A 78 9.59 -6.36 1.74
CA PRO A 78 9.16 -7.75 1.60
C PRO A 78 7.73 -7.91 1.06
N CYS A 79 7.00 -6.81 0.84
CA CYS A 79 5.55 -6.83 0.65
C CYS A 79 5.11 -7.53 -0.64
N GLY A 80 5.72 -7.26 -1.80
CA GLY A 80 5.29 -7.84 -3.08
C GLY A 80 5.54 -9.34 -3.24
N LYS A 81 6.18 -10.00 -2.26
CA LYS A 81 6.29 -11.46 -2.19
C LYS A 81 5.70 -12.05 -0.90
N CYS A 82 5.17 -11.20 -0.02
CA CYS A 82 4.64 -11.63 1.27
C CYS A 82 3.32 -12.42 1.10
N GLU A 83 3.18 -13.52 1.84
CA GLU A 83 1.94 -14.31 1.90
C GLU A 83 0.73 -13.49 2.37
N TYR A 84 0.96 -12.41 3.14
CA TYR A 84 -0.06 -11.52 3.69
C TYR A 84 -0.29 -10.25 2.87
N ARG A 85 0.32 -10.12 1.67
CA ARG A 85 0.32 -8.84 0.92
C ARG A 85 -1.08 -8.30 0.60
N TYR A 86 -2.03 -9.20 0.34
CA TYR A 86 -3.43 -8.86 0.03
C TYR A 86 -4.30 -8.67 1.27
N ILE A 87 -3.82 -9.06 2.45
CA ILE A 87 -4.52 -8.90 3.74
C ILE A 87 -4.02 -7.65 4.47
N CYS A 88 -2.72 -7.37 4.38
CA CYS A 88 -2.05 -6.26 5.05
C CYS A 88 -1.49 -5.27 4.03
N GLY A 89 -0.43 -5.64 3.30
CA GLY A 89 0.23 -4.77 2.32
C GLY A 89 0.78 -3.44 2.86
N GLY A 90 0.64 -3.13 4.16
CA GLY A 90 1.11 -1.90 4.79
C GLY A 90 0.37 -0.62 4.37
N CYS A 91 0.57 0.46 5.12
CA CYS A 91 0.02 1.78 4.82
C CYS A 91 0.83 2.49 3.72
N ARG A 92 0.18 2.83 2.61
CA ARG A 92 0.83 3.49 1.46
C ARG A 92 1.19 4.94 1.75
N ALA A 93 0.39 5.62 2.59
CA ALA A 93 0.71 6.97 3.08
C ALA A 93 1.99 7.00 3.92
N ARG A 94 2.20 6.00 4.79
CA ARG A 94 3.44 5.89 5.59
C ARG A 94 4.65 5.55 4.72
N ALA A 95 4.49 4.62 3.78
CA ALA A 95 5.55 4.29 2.81
C ALA A 95 6.01 5.56 2.07
N TYR A 96 5.05 6.32 1.51
CA TYR A 96 5.35 7.57 0.83
C TYR A 96 5.99 8.62 1.73
N ALA A 97 5.47 8.83 2.95
CA ALA A 97 6.00 9.83 3.87
C ALA A 97 7.45 9.55 4.32
N TYR A 98 7.84 8.29 4.45
CA TYR A 98 9.17 7.91 4.92
C TYR A 98 10.18 7.74 3.77
N PHE A 99 9.74 7.21 2.64
CA PHE A 99 10.63 6.80 1.55
C PHE A 99 10.45 7.59 0.26
N GLY A 100 9.46 8.47 0.18
CA GLY A 100 9.10 9.18 -1.05
C GLY A 100 8.46 8.29 -2.12
N ASP A 101 8.17 7.03 -1.80
CA ASP A 101 7.63 6.04 -2.72
C ASP A 101 6.45 5.29 -2.08
N TYR A 102 5.28 5.41 -2.70
CA TYR A 102 4.04 4.79 -2.22
C TYR A 102 4.01 3.26 -2.45
N LEU A 103 4.93 2.69 -3.24
CA LEU A 103 5.12 1.25 -3.43
C LEU A 103 6.12 0.64 -2.45
N GLU A 104 6.81 1.46 -1.66
CA GLU A 104 7.76 0.98 -0.67
C GLU A 104 7.07 0.24 0.48
N ARG A 105 7.83 -0.54 1.25
CA ARG A 105 7.34 -1.15 2.49
C ARG A 105 6.77 -0.11 3.46
N ASP A 106 5.85 -0.54 4.30
CA ASP A 106 5.46 0.27 5.47
C ASP A 106 6.59 0.19 6.52
N PRO A 107 7.12 1.32 7.02
CA PRO A 107 8.19 1.33 8.04
C PRO A 107 7.78 0.64 9.35
N GLY A 108 6.48 0.46 9.61
CA GLY A 108 5.96 -0.30 10.75
C GLY A 108 5.92 -1.81 10.55
N CYS A 109 6.25 -2.33 9.37
CA CYS A 109 6.19 -3.77 9.10
C CYS A 109 7.24 -4.55 9.90
N LEU A 110 6.81 -5.50 10.75
CA LEU A 110 7.73 -6.35 11.51
C LEU A 110 8.62 -7.22 10.61
N LYS A 111 8.05 -7.86 9.58
CA LYS A 111 8.84 -8.65 8.61
C LYS A 111 9.87 -7.78 7.88
N GLY A 112 9.53 -6.54 7.57
CA GLY A 112 10.49 -5.59 6.97
C GLY A 112 11.62 -5.25 7.94
N LYS A 113 11.31 -4.95 9.21
CA LYS A 113 12.35 -4.64 10.20
C LYS A 113 13.32 -5.80 10.44
N LEU A 114 12.83 -7.03 10.34
CA LEU A 114 13.66 -8.23 10.42
C LEU A 114 14.57 -8.34 9.19
N SER A 115 14.05 -8.17 7.97
CA SER A 115 14.88 -8.24 6.76
C SER A 115 15.96 -7.16 6.72
N GLU A 116 15.63 -5.92 7.13
CA GLU A 116 16.62 -4.83 7.26
C GLU A 116 17.72 -5.18 8.27
N ARG A 117 17.37 -5.82 9.39
CA ARG A 117 18.35 -6.22 10.39
C ARG A 117 19.27 -7.32 9.84
N GLU A 118 18.71 -8.33 9.20
CA GLU A 118 19.46 -9.43 8.57
C GLU A 118 20.44 -8.88 7.51
N GLU A 119 19.97 -7.97 6.65
CA GLU A 119 20.82 -7.29 5.66
C GLU A 119 21.96 -6.50 6.31
N ILE A 120 21.67 -5.73 7.37
CA ILE A 120 22.69 -4.97 8.12
C ILE A 120 23.72 -5.90 8.76
N GLU A 121 23.29 -7.01 9.34
CA GLU A 121 24.17 -8.01 9.95
C GLU A 121 25.05 -8.71 8.91
N GLU A 122 24.51 -9.07 7.75
CA GLU A 122 25.29 -9.63 6.62
C GLU A 122 26.33 -8.64 6.06
N LEU A 123 25.94 -7.37 5.89
CA LEU A 123 26.83 -6.29 5.45
C LEU A 123 27.94 -6.00 6.48
N ALA A 124 27.63 -6.09 7.77
CA ALA A 124 28.61 -5.95 8.84
C ALA A 124 29.59 -7.14 8.84
N ALA A 125 29.11 -8.36 8.60
CA ALA A 125 29.93 -9.56 8.53
C ALA A 125 30.87 -9.60 7.30
N THR A 126 30.48 -8.97 6.18
CA THR A 126 31.32 -8.89 4.96
C THR A 126 32.35 -7.76 4.99
N LYS A 127 32.21 -6.78 5.90
CA LYS A 127 33.12 -5.62 6.02
C LYS A 127 34.23 -5.78 7.07
N VAL A 128 34.49 -7.00 7.54
CA VAL A 128 35.63 -7.31 8.41
C VAL A 128 36.86 -7.67 7.54
N PRO A 129 37.90 -6.81 7.44
CA PRO A 129 39.22 -7.27 7.03
C PRO A 129 39.86 -8.18 8.07
#